data_AF-A0AA43EID2-F1
#
_entry.id   AF-A0AA43EID2-F1
#
_cell.length_a   1.000
_cell.length_b   1.000
_cell.length_c   1.000
_cell.angle_alpha   90.00
_cell.angle_beta   90.00
_cell.angle_gamma   90.00
#
_symmetry.space_group_name_H-M   'P 1'
#
loop_
_entity.id
_entity.type
_entity.pdbx_description
1 polymer ?
#
loop_
_entity_poly.entity_id
_entity_poly.type
_entity_poly.pdbx_seq_one_letter_code
_entity_poly.pdbx_strand_id
1 'polypeptide(L)'
;MPKKRPPARALPPTNAPPWLPELLEWEQAPYDGIKGRPPSWISEPVMGEFNRARISLFFLVEKQQGHYEEIRERFDYLIARKYARIGLALLRDNKPYDDALDFLVRIYKAVQLGPEQGVEKLSGKDAVSGYRSRVASRNRGDYAEKREVQAIGRELWGKDSSLSIAAIERAPEMRIYKRRYTGRHTLRDWLKEIDPHPELRRRGRPRHSS
;
A
#
# COMPACT_ATOMS: atom_id res chain seq x y z
N MET A 1 -10.66 37.63 25.67
CA MET A 1 -9.84 37.36 24.46
C MET A 1 -9.38 35.91 24.49
N PRO A 2 -9.77 35.04 23.52
CA PRO A 2 -9.35 33.64 23.54
C PRO A 2 -7.86 33.55 23.16
N LYS A 3 -7.04 33.02 24.08
CA LYS A 3 -5.63 32.71 23.81
C LYS A 3 -5.56 31.64 22.71
N LYS A 4 -4.99 32.01 21.56
CA LYS A 4 -4.64 31.08 20.48
C LYS A 4 -3.78 29.94 21.05
N ARG A 5 -4.26 28.69 20.93
CA ARG A 5 -3.40 27.52 21.14
C ARG A 5 -2.25 27.57 20.13
N PRO A 6 -0.99 27.37 20.54
CA PRO A 6 0.10 27.22 19.58
C PRO A 6 -0.12 25.93 18.76
N PRO A 7 0.29 25.88 17.48
CA PRO A 7 0.18 24.67 16.68
C PRO A 7 1.09 23.60 17.28
N ALA A 8 0.56 22.39 17.43
CA ALA A 8 1.32 21.21 17.79
C ALA A 8 2.27 20.84 16.63
N ARG A 9 3.46 21.44 16.59
CA ARG A 9 4.62 20.78 16.00
C ARG A 9 5.22 19.92 17.11
N ALA A 10 4.89 18.63 17.10
CA ALA A 10 5.67 17.66 17.84
C ALA A 10 7.08 17.70 17.24
N LEU A 11 8.00 18.35 17.95
CA LEU A 11 9.43 18.13 17.74
C LEU A 11 9.70 16.65 18.03
N PRO A 12 10.45 15.92 17.19
CA PRO A 12 10.87 14.58 17.55
C PRO A 12 11.71 14.65 18.83
N PRO A 13 11.57 13.69 19.75
CA PRO A 13 12.29 13.72 21.02
C PRO A 13 13.80 13.63 20.76
N THR A 14 14.56 14.48 21.46
CA THR A 14 15.99 14.75 21.35
C THR A 14 16.94 13.57 21.65
N ASN A 15 16.42 12.33 21.71
CA ASN A 15 17.16 11.10 21.99
C ASN A 15 16.99 10.04 20.87
N ALA A 16 16.54 10.43 19.68
CA ALA A 16 16.49 9.51 18.55
C ALA A 16 17.91 9.02 18.20
N PRO A 17 18.12 7.72 17.96
CA PRO A 17 19.38 7.23 17.44
C PRO A 17 19.74 7.97 16.14
N PRO A 18 21.04 8.27 15.90
CA PRO A 18 21.47 9.06 14.75
C PRO A 18 21.06 8.43 13.41
N TRP A 19 20.85 7.12 13.40
CA TRP A 19 20.47 6.33 12.24
C TRP A 19 18.96 6.28 11.97
N LEU A 20 18.11 6.75 12.91
CA LEU A 20 16.66 6.68 12.76
C LEU A 20 16.12 7.48 11.56
N PRO A 21 16.60 8.71 11.27
CA PRO A 21 16.15 9.46 10.10
C PRO A 21 16.37 8.71 8.78
N GLU A 22 17.54 8.10 8.58
CA GLU A 22 17.84 7.38 7.35
C GLU A 22 17.00 6.10 7.21
N LEU A 23 16.76 5.38 8.31
CA LEU A 23 15.83 4.25 8.29
C LEU A 23 14.41 4.69 7.90
N LEU A 24 13.97 5.88 8.33
CA LEU A 24 12.67 6.43 7.93
C LEU A 24 12.61 6.79 6.44
N GLU A 25 13.72 7.26 5.87
CA GLU A 25 13.81 7.47 4.41
C GLU A 25 13.67 6.15 3.65
N TRP A 26 14.29 5.07 4.16
CA TRP A 26 14.11 3.73 3.60
C TRP A 26 12.66 3.27 3.68
N GLU A 27 11.92 3.60 4.75
CA GLU A 27 10.50 3.22 4.86
C GLU A 27 9.59 3.94 3.85
N GLN A 28 9.91 5.19 3.52
CA GLN A 28 9.11 6.04 2.65
C GLN A 28 9.42 5.82 1.16
N ALA A 29 10.57 5.23 0.84
CA ALA A 29 10.96 4.90 -0.52
C ALA A 29 9.99 3.90 -1.18
N PRO A 30 9.94 3.85 -2.53
CA PRO A 30 9.25 2.80 -3.26
C PRO A 30 9.74 1.41 -2.85
N TYR A 31 8.84 0.43 -2.83
CA TYR A 31 9.20 -0.93 -2.48
C TYR A 31 10.10 -1.58 -3.54
N ASP A 32 11.31 -1.97 -3.14
CA ASP A 32 12.31 -2.59 -4.01
C ASP A 32 12.76 -3.99 -3.54
N GLY A 33 12.12 -4.50 -2.48
CA GLY A 33 12.50 -5.74 -1.80
C GLY A 33 13.25 -5.54 -0.48
N ILE A 34 13.92 -4.40 -0.30
CA ILE A 34 14.69 -4.01 0.89
C ILE A 34 14.11 -2.73 1.49
N LYS A 35 14.05 -1.67 0.70
CA LYS A 35 13.42 -0.38 1.00
C LYS A 35 11.92 -0.44 0.68
N GLY A 36 11.21 0.53 1.23
CA GLY A 36 9.77 0.68 1.12
C GLY A 36 9.00 -0.38 1.89
N ARG A 37 7.69 -0.19 1.96
CA ARG A 37 6.78 -1.15 2.58
C ARG A 37 6.30 -2.17 1.55
N PRO A 38 6.35 -3.48 1.86
CA PRO A 38 5.75 -4.48 0.99
C PRO A 38 4.24 -4.23 0.81
N PRO A 39 3.63 -4.81 -0.24
CA PRO A 39 2.19 -4.70 -0.45
C PRO A 39 1.36 -5.11 0.77
N SER A 40 0.23 -4.44 0.97
CA SER A 40 -0.63 -4.60 2.17
C SER A 40 -1.28 -5.98 2.34
N TRP A 41 -1.18 -6.87 1.34
CA TRP A 41 -1.62 -8.26 1.46
C TRP A 41 -0.60 -9.15 2.19
N ILE A 42 0.62 -8.68 2.39
CA ILE A 42 1.58 -9.32 3.30
C ILE A 42 1.17 -9.00 4.73
N SER A 43 0.72 -10.03 5.46
CA SER A 43 0.24 -9.90 6.83
C SER A 43 1.26 -10.37 7.85
N GLU A 44 0.96 -10.15 9.13
CA GLU A 44 1.67 -10.82 10.21
C GLU A 44 1.52 -12.35 10.12
N PRO A 45 2.52 -13.13 10.60
CA PRO A 45 3.78 -12.68 11.22
C PRO A 45 4.89 -12.27 10.23
N VAL A 46 4.66 -12.43 8.93
CA VAL A 46 5.66 -12.23 7.88
C VAL A 46 6.13 -10.77 7.82
N MET A 47 5.22 -9.81 8.03
CA MET A 47 5.56 -8.39 8.09
C MET A 47 6.49 -8.06 9.28
N GLY A 48 6.25 -8.65 10.45
CA GLY A 48 7.15 -8.52 11.60
C GLY A 48 8.55 -9.06 11.33
N GLU A 49 8.65 -10.21 10.65
CA GLU A 49 9.94 -10.76 10.22
C GLU A 49 10.64 -9.89 9.16
N PHE A 50 9.89 -9.31 8.22
CA PHE A 50 10.43 -8.39 7.22
C PHE A 50 11.08 -7.18 7.89
N ASN A 51 10.38 -6.57 8.85
CA ASN A 51 10.90 -5.42 9.58
C ASN A 51 12.16 -5.77 10.38
N ARG A 52 12.19 -6.94 11.03
CA ARG A 52 13.39 -7.41 11.74
C ARG A 52 14.57 -7.62 10.80
N ALA A 53 14.37 -8.34 9.69
CA ALA A 53 15.41 -8.57 8.69
C ALA A 53 15.97 -7.25 8.13
N ARG A 54 15.08 -6.30 7.78
CA ARG A 54 15.46 -4.98 7.27
C ARG A 54 16.25 -4.17 8.30
N ILE A 55 15.83 -4.16 9.57
CA ILE A 55 16.56 -3.49 10.65
C ILE A 55 17.95 -4.11 10.83
N SER A 56 18.08 -5.43 10.76
CA SER A 56 19.38 -6.11 10.83
C SER A 56 20.32 -5.68 9.70
N LEU A 57 19.82 -5.55 8.46
CA LEU A 57 20.62 -5.05 7.33
C LEU A 57 21.03 -3.59 7.53
N PHE A 58 20.10 -2.76 7.99
CA PHE A 58 20.35 -1.34 8.23
C PHE A 58 21.39 -1.11 9.33
N PHE A 59 21.35 -1.89 10.42
CA PHE A 59 22.39 -1.84 11.45
C PHE A 59 23.80 -2.16 10.92
N LEU A 60 23.92 -2.92 9.84
CA LEU A 60 25.22 -3.23 9.23
C LEU A 60 25.75 -2.07 8.39
N VAL A 61 24.89 -1.35 7.65
CA VAL A 61 25.25 -0.08 6.98
C VAL A 61 25.85 0.88 8.01
N GLU A 62 25.14 1.08 9.11
CA GLU A 62 25.50 2.09 10.12
C GLU A 62 26.69 1.68 10.99
N LYS A 63 26.67 0.49 11.59
CA LYS A 63 27.70 0.09 12.55
C LYS A 63 28.98 -0.43 11.90
N GLN A 64 28.88 -0.99 10.70
CA GLN A 64 30.03 -1.54 9.98
C GLN A 64 30.47 -0.66 8.80
N GLN A 65 29.88 0.54 8.66
CA GLN A 65 30.12 1.47 7.55
C GLN A 65 29.93 0.80 6.17
N GLY A 66 28.97 -0.11 6.08
CA GLY A 66 28.59 -0.71 4.80
C GLY A 66 27.84 0.30 3.93
N HIS A 67 27.83 0.10 2.62
CA HIS A 67 27.06 0.93 1.68
C HIS A 67 25.76 0.22 1.28
N TYR A 68 24.66 0.96 1.12
CA TYR A 68 23.39 0.39 0.65
C TYR A 68 23.56 -0.31 -0.71
N GLU A 69 24.40 0.24 -1.58
CA GLU A 69 24.77 -0.32 -2.88
C GLU A 69 25.29 -1.75 -2.75
N GLU A 70 26.11 -2.03 -1.73
CA GLU A 70 26.62 -3.38 -1.48
C GLU A 70 25.49 -4.35 -1.09
N ILE A 71 24.56 -3.90 -0.24
CA ILE A 71 23.38 -4.69 0.14
C ILE A 71 22.51 -4.96 -1.09
N ARG A 72 22.30 -3.94 -1.92
CA ARG A 72 21.52 -4.02 -3.15
C ARG A 72 22.12 -5.02 -4.14
N GLU A 73 23.43 -4.94 -4.37
CA GLU A 73 24.16 -5.85 -5.25
C GLU A 73 24.03 -7.31 -4.79
N ARG A 74 24.21 -7.58 -3.49
CA ARG A 74 24.06 -8.94 -2.94
C ARG A 74 22.61 -9.44 -3.04
N PHE A 75 21.64 -8.56 -2.81
CA PHE A 75 20.23 -8.89 -2.97
C PHE A 75 19.87 -9.21 -4.44
N ASP A 76 20.34 -8.40 -5.39
CA ASP A 76 20.15 -8.63 -6.82
C ASP A 76 20.84 -9.93 -7.28
N TYR A 77 22.02 -10.21 -6.74
CA TYR A 77 22.73 -11.47 -6.95
C TYR A 77 21.90 -12.68 -6.50
N LEU A 78 21.25 -12.62 -5.33
CA LEU A 78 20.35 -13.66 -4.81
C LEU A 78 19.04 -13.79 -5.62
N ILE A 79 18.55 -12.70 -6.21
CA ILE A 79 17.40 -12.75 -7.13
C ILE A 79 17.76 -13.49 -8.41
N ALA A 80 18.92 -13.18 -9.00
CA ALA A 80 19.38 -13.71 -10.28
C ALA A 80 19.66 -15.24 -10.26
N ARG A 81 19.56 -15.91 -9.10
CA ARG A 81 19.81 -17.35 -8.90
C ARG A 81 21.15 -17.83 -9.45
N LYS A 82 22.15 -16.94 -9.57
CA LYS A 82 23.33 -17.25 -10.37
C LYS A 82 24.27 -18.28 -9.74
N TYR A 83 24.46 -18.37 -8.41
CA TYR A 83 25.20 -19.48 -7.79
C TYR A 83 24.82 -19.71 -6.32
N ALA A 84 25.09 -20.94 -5.83
CA ALA A 84 24.88 -21.42 -4.47
C ALA A 84 25.58 -20.57 -3.39
N ARG A 85 25.16 -20.73 -2.12
CA ARG A 85 25.68 -20.15 -0.86
C ARG A 85 27.20 -19.88 -0.79
N ILE A 86 28.00 -20.61 -1.55
CA ILE A 86 29.46 -20.52 -1.66
C ILE A 86 29.93 -19.13 -2.15
N GLY A 87 29.21 -18.48 -3.08
CA GLY A 87 29.60 -17.15 -3.59
C GLY A 87 29.43 -16.01 -2.57
N LEU A 88 28.47 -16.14 -1.65
CA LEU A 88 28.21 -15.18 -0.57
C LEU A 88 29.14 -15.38 0.63
N ALA A 89 29.47 -16.64 0.96
CA ALA A 89 30.44 -16.98 2.01
C ALA A 89 31.83 -16.36 1.79
N LEU A 90 32.18 -16.05 0.53
CA LEU A 90 33.45 -15.39 0.17
C LEU A 90 33.45 -13.87 0.39
N LEU A 91 32.29 -13.25 0.66
CA LEU A 91 32.11 -11.79 0.74
C LEU A 91 32.04 -11.22 2.18
N ARG A 92 32.59 -11.94 3.18
CA ARG A 92 32.46 -11.77 4.65
C ARG A 92 31.36 -12.65 5.23
N ASP A 93 31.80 -13.64 6.00
CA ASP A 93 30.95 -14.60 6.69
C ASP A 93 30.21 -13.89 7.85
N ASN A 94 28.94 -13.54 7.60
CA ASN A 94 28.06 -12.99 8.63
C ASN A 94 26.69 -13.65 8.48
N LYS A 95 26.57 -14.91 8.89
CA LYS A 95 25.34 -15.72 8.78
C LYS A 95 24.00 -14.99 9.06
N PRO A 96 23.86 -14.13 10.10
CA PRO A 96 22.64 -13.36 10.33
C PRO A 96 22.27 -12.38 9.19
N TYR A 97 23.26 -11.87 8.47
CA TYR A 97 23.08 -10.99 7.31
C TYR A 97 22.53 -11.76 6.11
N ASP A 98 23.11 -12.94 5.82
CA ASP A 98 22.67 -13.78 4.72
C ASP A 98 21.26 -14.31 4.96
N ASP A 99 20.95 -14.72 6.19
CA ASP A 99 19.59 -15.15 6.58
C ASP A 99 18.56 -14.00 6.40
N ALA A 100 18.94 -12.77 6.75
CA ALA A 100 18.09 -11.60 6.55
C ALA A 100 17.89 -11.30 5.06
N LEU A 101 18.95 -11.31 4.24
CA LEU A 101 18.86 -11.12 2.80
C LEU A 101 18.01 -12.19 2.12
N ASP A 102 18.24 -13.46 2.43
CA ASP A 102 17.46 -14.59 1.89
C ASP A 102 15.97 -14.43 2.22
N PHE A 103 15.65 -13.98 3.43
CA PHE A 103 14.28 -13.71 3.85
C PHE A 103 13.64 -12.57 3.04
N LEU A 104 14.34 -11.45 2.88
CA LEU A 104 13.84 -10.34 2.06
C LEU A 104 13.65 -10.75 0.59
N VAL A 105 14.58 -11.54 0.03
CA VAL A 105 14.49 -12.09 -1.32
C VAL A 105 13.29 -13.01 -1.47
N ARG A 106 12.99 -13.84 -0.45
CA ARG A 106 11.80 -14.71 -0.43
C ARG A 106 10.52 -13.87 -0.52
N ILE A 107 10.42 -12.78 0.25
CA ILE A 107 9.28 -11.87 0.22
C ILE A 107 9.17 -11.19 -1.14
N TYR A 108 10.26 -10.62 -1.64
CA TYR A 108 10.25 -9.94 -2.95
C TYR A 108 9.81 -10.88 -4.07
N LYS A 109 10.34 -12.11 -4.11
CA LYS A 109 9.92 -13.15 -5.07
C LYS A 109 8.44 -13.50 -4.93
N ALA A 110 7.89 -13.51 -3.72
CA ALA A 110 6.45 -13.73 -3.51
C ALA A 110 5.62 -12.53 -4.01
N VAL A 111 6.11 -11.30 -3.83
CA VAL A 111 5.46 -10.09 -4.34
C VAL A 111 5.32 -10.11 -5.86
N GLN A 112 6.35 -10.57 -6.57
CA GLN A 112 6.34 -10.68 -8.03
C GLN A 112 5.31 -11.70 -8.56
N LEU A 113 4.88 -12.67 -7.74
CA LEU A 113 3.85 -13.65 -8.12
C LEU A 113 2.41 -13.10 -7.97
N GLY A 114 2.26 -11.98 -7.27
CA GLY A 114 0.96 -11.41 -6.92
C GLY A 114 0.32 -12.05 -5.66
N PRO A 115 -0.84 -11.55 -5.22
CA PRO A 115 -1.32 -11.78 -3.86
C PRO A 115 -1.62 -13.23 -3.50
N GLU A 116 -2.39 -13.97 -4.32
CA GLU A 116 -2.77 -15.35 -3.97
C GLU A 116 -1.57 -16.30 -3.98
N GLN A 117 -0.80 -16.29 -5.07
CA GLN A 117 0.39 -17.12 -5.22
C GLN A 117 1.48 -16.72 -4.23
N GLY A 118 1.61 -15.43 -3.93
CA GLY A 118 2.53 -14.90 -2.93
C GLY A 118 2.19 -15.37 -1.52
N VAL A 119 0.90 -15.30 -1.13
CA VAL A 119 0.42 -15.81 0.16
C VAL A 119 0.64 -17.32 0.27
N GLU A 120 0.32 -18.08 -0.78
CA GLU A 120 0.57 -19.53 -0.81
C GLU A 120 2.06 -19.84 -0.56
N LYS A 121 2.95 -19.11 -1.22
CA LYS A 121 4.40 -19.30 -1.12
C LYS A 121 4.98 -18.91 0.24
N LEU A 122 4.39 -17.91 0.90
CA LEU A 122 4.88 -17.42 2.19
C LEU A 122 4.29 -18.19 3.37
N SER A 123 3.02 -18.58 3.28
CA SER A 123 2.24 -19.04 4.44
C SER A 123 1.41 -20.30 4.17
N GLY A 124 1.52 -20.90 2.98
CA GLY A 124 0.84 -22.14 2.62
C GLY A 124 -0.58 -21.96 2.10
N LYS A 125 -1.18 -23.07 1.64
CA LYS A 125 -2.51 -23.09 1.00
C LYS A 125 -3.64 -22.65 1.93
N ASP A 126 -3.56 -22.99 3.21
CA ASP A 126 -4.59 -22.62 4.20
C ASP A 126 -4.68 -21.10 4.38
N ALA A 127 -3.54 -20.41 4.32
CA ALA A 127 -3.49 -18.95 4.39
C ALA A 127 -4.17 -18.27 3.20
N VAL A 128 -4.18 -18.92 2.02
CA VAL A 128 -4.88 -18.41 0.83
C VAL A 128 -6.38 -18.35 1.06
N SER A 129 -6.96 -19.36 1.72
CA SER A 129 -8.38 -19.37 2.08
C SER A 129 -8.72 -18.19 2.99
N GLY A 130 -7.90 -17.96 4.03
CA GLY A 130 -8.04 -16.80 4.91
C GLY A 130 -7.91 -15.47 4.17
N TYR A 131 -6.96 -15.35 3.24
CA TYR A 131 -6.79 -14.18 2.39
C TYR A 131 -8.02 -13.91 1.52
N ARG A 132 -8.52 -14.91 0.80
CA ARG A 132 -9.72 -14.82 -0.03
C ARG A 132 -10.95 -14.40 0.78
N SER A 133 -11.12 -14.97 1.97
CA SER A 133 -12.21 -14.60 2.89
C SER A 133 -12.14 -13.13 3.33
N ARG A 134 -10.96 -12.63 3.68
CA ARG A 134 -10.75 -11.21 4.03
C ARG A 134 -11.01 -10.27 2.86
N VAL A 135 -10.52 -10.62 1.67
CA VAL A 135 -10.77 -9.83 0.45
C VAL A 135 -12.25 -9.81 0.11
N ALA A 136 -12.93 -10.96 0.17
CA ALA A 136 -14.37 -11.05 -0.06
C ALA A 136 -15.17 -10.23 0.97
N SER A 137 -14.77 -10.26 2.24
CA SER A 137 -15.42 -9.50 3.31
C SER A 137 -15.22 -7.99 3.17
N ARG A 138 -14.01 -7.56 2.77
CA ARG A 138 -13.74 -6.16 2.45
C ARG A 138 -14.57 -5.69 1.25
N ASN A 139 -14.64 -6.50 0.20
CA ASN A 139 -15.49 -6.21 -0.94
C ASN A 139 -16.96 -6.13 -0.52
N ARG A 140 -17.44 -6.99 0.40
CA ARG A 140 -18.81 -6.89 0.96
C ARG A 140 -19.06 -5.57 1.70
N GLY A 141 -18.08 -5.06 2.44
CA GLY A 141 -18.14 -3.73 3.06
C GLY A 141 -18.30 -2.63 2.01
N ASP A 142 -17.47 -2.66 0.97
CA ASP A 142 -17.57 -1.73 -0.16
C ASP A 142 -18.94 -1.86 -0.88
N TYR A 143 -19.51 -3.08 -0.97
CA TYR A 143 -20.85 -3.31 -1.52
C TYR A 143 -21.99 -2.77 -0.63
N ALA A 144 -21.87 -2.88 0.69
CA ALA A 144 -22.85 -2.33 1.63
C ALA A 144 -22.82 -0.79 1.57
N GLU A 145 -21.63 -0.20 1.63
CA GLU A 145 -21.44 1.25 1.53
C GLU A 145 -21.86 1.78 0.16
N LYS A 146 -21.61 1.03 -0.92
CA LYS A 146 -22.16 1.34 -2.25
C LYS A 146 -23.69 1.40 -2.23
N ARG A 147 -24.37 0.45 -1.57
CA ARG A 147 -25.84 0.45 -1.47
C ARG A 147 -26.36 1.66 -0.68
N GLU A 148 -25.69 2.02 0.41
CA GLU A 148 -26.04 3.21 1.20
C GLU A 148 -25.85 4.50 0.41
N VAL A 149 -24.71 4.66 -0.26
CA VAL A 149 -24.45 5.80 -1.15
C VAL A 149 -25.53 5.88 -2.25
N GLN A 150 -25.90 4.75 -2.85
CA GLN A 150 -26.97 4.71 -3.83
C GLN A 150 -28.34 5.05 -3.23
N ALA A 151 -28.63 4.63 -2.00
CA ALA A 151 -29.87 4.99 -1.31
C ALA A 151 -29.96 6.50 -1.06
N ILE A 152 -28.89 7.12 -0.54
CA ILE A 152 -28.80 8.57 -0.33
C ILE A 152 -28.94 9.32 -1.66
N GLY A 153 -28.28 8.83 -2.73
CA GLY A 153 -28.40 9.42 -4.07
C GLY A 153 -29.84 9.42 -4.57
N ARG A 154 -30.56 8.30 -4.45
CA ARG A 154 -31.98 8.20 -4.83
C ARG A 154 -32.87 9.12 -4.00
N GLU A 155 -32.62 9.22 -2.69
CA GLU A 155 -33.39 10.11 -1.82
C GLU A 155 -33.21 11.58 -2.21
N LEU A 156 -31.98 11.99 -2.48
CA LEU A 156 -31.66 13.36 -2.90
C LEU A 156 -32.26 13.69 -4.27
N TRP A 157 -32.18 12.77 -5.25
CA TRP A 157 -32.86 12.96 -6.54
C TRP A 157 -34.39 12.91 -6.44
N GLY A 158 -34.94 12.18 -5.47
CA GLY A 158 -36.36 12.19 -5.18
C GLY A 158 -36.84 13.53 -4.63
N LYS A 159 -35.99 14.23 -3.87
CA LYS A 159 -36.25 15.59 -3.35
C LYS A 159 -36.05 16.66 -4.42
N ASP A 160 -34.99 16.54 -5.21
CA ASP A 160 -34.68 17.46 -6.31
C ASP A 160 -34.05 16.68 -7.48
N SER A 161 -34.86 16.44 -8.50
CA SER A 161 -34.46 15.68 -9.69
C SER A 161 -33.42 16.40 -10.56
N SER A 162 -33.20 17.71 -10.36
CA SER A 162 -32.24 18.50 -11.14
C SER A 162 -30.80 18.43 -10.61
N LEU A 163 -30.59 17.79 -9.45
CA LEU A 163 -29.27 17.70 -8.83
C LEU A 163 -28.29 16.94 -9.73
N SER A 164 -27.11 17.54 -9.94
CA SER A 164 -25.99 16.83 -10.56
C SER A 164 -25.32 15.89 -9.55
N ILE A 165 -24.62 14.85 -10.04
CA ILE A 165 -23.78 13.97 -9.20
C ILE A 165 -22.81 14.79 -8.32
N ALA A 166 -22.23 15.86 -8.86
CA ALA A 166 -21.32 16.73 -8.12
C ALA A 166 -22.00 17.52 -6.99
N ALA A 167 -23.30 17.83 -7.13
CA ALA A 167 -24.09 18.44 -6.07
C ALA A 167 -24.40 17.41 -4.96
N ILE A 168 -24.79 16.20 -5.35
CA ILE A 168 -25.03 15.08 -4.42
C ILE A 168 -23.75 14.74 -3.62
N GLU A 169 -22.59 14.68 -4.27
CA GLU A 169 -21.31 14.45 -3.58
C GLU A 169 -20.93 15.54 -2.56
N ARG A 170 -21.58 16.71 -2.60
CA ARG A 170 -21.38 17.80 -1.62
C ARG A 170 -22.44 17.81 -0.53
N ALA A 171 -23.46 16.96 -0.63
CA ALA A 171 -24.52 16.87 0.37
C ALA A 171 -23.95 16.45 1.75
N PRO A 172 -24.49 16.99 2.86
CA PRO A 172 -24.04 16.64 4.21
C PRO A 172 -23.99 15.13 4.48
N GLU A 173 -24.96 14.39 3.96
CA GLU A 173 -25.13 12.94 4.09
C GLU A 173 -23.98 12.17 3.42
N MET A 174 -23.39 12.73 2.37
CA MET A 174 -22.27 12.13 1.64
C MET A 174 -20.90 12.37 2.29
N ARG A 175 -20.83 13.22 3.32
CA ARG A 175 -19.58 13.67 3.95
C ARG A 175 -18.74 12.53 4.52
N ILE A 176 -19.38 11.49 5.07
CA ILE A 176 -18.70 10.34 5.68
C ILE A 176 -17.97 9.52 4.60
N TYR A 177 -18.64 9.26 3.48
CA TYR A 177 -18.07 8.45 2.41
C TYR A 177 -17.04 9.20 1.56
N LYS A 178 -17.20 10.53 1.41
CA LYS A 178 -16.29 11.38 0.61
C LYS A 178 -14.85 11.38 1.12
N ARG A 179 -14.66 11.23 2.43
CA ARG A 179 -13.32 11.12 3.04
C ARG A 179 -12.67 9.78 2.76
N ARG A 180 -13.46 8.73 2.54
CA ARG A 180 -13.01 7.34 2.42
C ARG A 180 -12.70 6.95 0.97
N TYR A 181 -13.47 7.47 0.02
CA TYR A 181 -13.37 7.10 -1.40
C TYR A 181 -12.84 8.27 -2.24
N THR A 182 -11.51 8.33 -2.42
CA THR A 182 -10.80 9.33 -3.24
C THR A 182 -9.92 8.60 -4.27
N GLY A 183 -10.42 8.28 -5.48
CA GLY A 183 -9.63 7.47 -6.43
C GLY A 183 -10.32 6.98 -7.71
N ARG A 184 -10.02 5.75 -8.16
CA ARG A 184 -10.48 5.16 -9.44
C ARG A 184 -11.77 4.32 -9.34
N HIS A 185 -12.38 4.30 -8.16
CA HIS A 185 -13.67 3.67 -7.86
C HIS A 185 -14.41 4.60 -6.89
N THR A 186 -14.96 5.66 -7.45
CA THR A 186 -15.43 6.82 -6.68
C THR A 186 -16.92 6.75 -6.41
N LEU A 187 -17.34 7.50 -5.38
CA LEU A 187 -18.75 7.83 -5.15
C LEU A 187 -19.46 8.22 -6.45
N ARG A 188 -18.76 8.97 -7.31
CA ARG A 188 -19.22 9.34 -8.64
C ARG A 188 -19.65 8.15 -9.49
N ASP A 189 -18.85 7.08 -9.53
CA ASP A 189 -19.12 5.90 -10.34
C ASP A 189 -20.36 5.17 -9.80
N TRP A 190 -20.47 5.05 -8.48
CA TRP A 190 -21.63 4.42 -7.83
C TRP A 190 -22.92 5.21 -8.03
N LEU A 191 -22.85 6.54 -8.00
CA LEU A 191 -23.97 7.43 -8.28
C LEU A 191 -24.35 7.42 -9.76
N LYS A 192 -23.38 7.29 -10.66
CA LYS A 192 -23.64 7.21 -12.09
C LYS A 192 -24.50 6.00 -12.48
N GLU A 193 -24.34 4.88 -11.77
CA GLU A 193 -25.15 3.66 -12.01
C GLU A 193 -26.65 3.85 -11.73
N ILE A 194 -27.02 4.87 -10.97
CA ILE A 194 -28.41 5.13 -10.55
C ILE A 194 -28.88 6.54 -10.95
N ASP A 195 -28.09 7.25 -11.76
CA ASP A 195 -28.41 8.61 -12.21
C ASP A 195 -29.69 8.59 -13.06
N PRO A 196 -30.76 9.30 -12.67
CA PRO A 196 -32.01 9.31 -13.43
C PRO A 196 -31.91 10.11 -14.73
N HIS A 197 -30.86 10.90 -14.92
CA HIS A 197 -30.65 11.66 -16.15
C HIS A 197 -30.22 10.72 -17.28
N PRO A 198 -30.84 10.81 -18.47
CA PRO A 198 -30.42 10.00 -19.61
C PRO A 198 -28.94 10.27 -19.87
N GLU A 199 -28.13 9.21 -20.04
CA GLU A 199 -26.72 9.36 -20.40
C GLU A 199 -26.65 10.22 -21.67
N LEU A 200 -26.28 11.49 -21.52
CA LEU A 200 -25.96 12.34 -22.65
C LEU A 200 -24.85 11.62 -23.40
N ARG A 201 -25.20 11.07 -24.57
CA ARG A 201 -24.28 10.39 -25.48
C ARG A 201 -22.97 11.16 -25.46
N ARG A 202 -21.91 10.49 -25.01
CA ARG A 202 -20.56 11.06 -24.88
C ARG A 202 -20.30 11.99 -26.06
N ARG A 203 -20.19 13.30 -25.80
CA ARG A 203 -19.64 14.23 -26.77
C ARG A 203 -18.20 13.78 -27.02
N GLY A 204 -18.02 13.01 -28.09
CA GLY A 204 -16.69 12.75 -28.63
C GLY A 204 -16.01 14.09 -28.84
N ARG A 205 -14.74 14.16 -28.46
CA ARG A 205 -13.84 15.26 -28.83
C ARG A 205 -14.05 15.57 -30.32
N PRO A 206 -14.28 16.83 -30.72
CA PRO A 206 -14.36 17.15 -32.14
C PRO A 206 -13.07 16.68 -32.79
N ARG A 207 -13.16 15.75 -33.75
CA ARG A 207 -12.04 15.45 -34.63
C ARG A 207 -11.94 16.65 -35.55
N HIS A 208 -10.90 17.45 -35.40
CA HIS A 208 -10.51 18.40 -36.43
C HIS A 208 -10.32 17.62 -37.73
N SER A 209 -11.19 17.86 -38.70
CA SER A 209 -10.92 17.57 -40.10
C SER A 209 -9.93 18.61 -40.59
N SER A 210 -8.71 18.18 -40.86
CA SER A 210 -7.74 18.87 -41.72
C SER A 210 -7.36 17.91 -42.82
#